data_AF-A0A3D9CL04-F1
#
_entry.id   AF-A0A3D9CL04-F1
#
_cell.length_a   1.000
_cell.length_b   1.000
_cell.length_c   1.000
_cell.angle_alpha   90.00
_cell.angle_beta   90.00
_cell.angle_gamma   90.00
#
_symmetry.space_group_name_H-M   'P 1'
#
loop_
_entity.id
_entity.type
_entity.pdbx_description
1 polymer ?
#
loop_
_entity_poly.entity_id
_entity_poly.type
_entity_poly.pdbx_seq_one_letter_code
_entity_poly.pdbx_strand_id
1 'polypeptide(L)'
;MKRLIVAGIITLGGFLTAKAQCKSVSALAENFDTWKDINKCWTANSGKAMLYASDKRIIFYSMYSPGENMYLVTPKIVPGTYTLSLDISDNGGETTLEVFSAASPSDAKSFVTIAKPSKITGEKKTFTISVKKETHLGIKVLLNIVHQAVYLDNFSLNPKK
;
A
#
# COMPACT_ATOMS: atom_id res chain seq x y z
N MET A 1 56.22 28.90 32.38
CA MET A 1 55.63 27.59 32.03
C MET A 1 54.21 27.82 31.51
N LYS A 2 53.98 27.63 30.20
CA LYS A 2 52.68 27.86 29.55
C LYS A 2 51.76 26.66 29.81
N ARG A 3 50.58 26.89 30.38
CA ARG A 3 49.55 25.85 30.57
C ARG A 3 48.57 25.92 29.40
N LEU A 4 48.52 24.85 28.60
CA LEU A 4 47.53 24.69 27.52
C LEU A 4 46.21 24.24 28.13
N ILE A 5 45.16 25.02 27.90
CA ILE A 5 43.77 24.63 28.13
C ILE A 5 43.32 23.89 26.87
N VAL A 6 42.95 22.62 26.99
CA VAL A 6 42.29 21.86 25.91
C VAL A 6 40.87 21.57 26.37
N ALA A 7 39.93 22.43 25.95
CA ALA A 7 38.51 22.17 26.03
C ALA A 7 38.12 21.24 24.88
N GLY A 8 37.92 19.96 25.17
CA GLY A 8 37.39 18.99 24.22
C GLY A 8 35.89 19.16 24.07
N ILE A 9 35.44 19.71 22.95
CA ILE A 9 34.04 19.65 22.52
C ILE A 9 33.86 18.32 21.80
N ILE A 10 33.24 17.35 22.49
CA ILE A 10 32.71 16.14 21.85
C ILE A 10 31.31 16.49 21.33
N THR A 11 31.22 16.98 20.09
CA THR A 11 29.96 16.97 19.35
C THR A 11 29.72 15.56 18.84
N LEU A 12 29.16 14.71 19.70
CA LEU A 12 28.53 13.46 19.27
C LEU A 12 27.28 13.84 18.46
N GLY A 13 27.48 14.12 17.17
CA GLY A 13 26.42 14.28 16.18
C GLY A 13 25.74 12.94 15.96
N GLY A 14 24.87 12.56 16.89
CA GLY A 14 23.93 11.47 16.69
C GLY A 14 23.03 11.85 15.51
N PHE A 15 23.27 11.24 14.36
CA PHE A 15 22.33 11.25 13.25
C PHE A 15 21.05 10.57 13.74
N LEU A 16 20.12 11.36 14.28
CA LEU A 16 18.74 10.97 14.42
C LEU A 16 18.22 10.82 12.99
N THR A 17 18.31 9.61 12.44
CA THR A 17 17.53 9.24 11.27
C THR A 17 16.07 9.28 11.72
N ALA A 18 15.45 10.46 11.62
CA ALA A 18 14.03 10.60 11.77
C ALA A 18 13.41 9.69 10.70
N LYS A 19 12.92 8.51 11.10
CA LYS A 19 11.95 7.80 10.28
C LYS A 19 10.79 8.76 10.17
N ALA A 20 10.68 9.46 9.04
CA ALA A 20 9.57 10.35 8.79
C ALA A 20 8.30 9.52 8.91
N GLN A 21 7.62 9.61 10.05
CA GLN A 21 6.38 8.90 10.31
C GLN A 21 5.38 9.39 9.27
N CYS A 22 4.83 8.46 8.49
CA CYS A 22 3.85 8.80 7.47
C CYS A 22 2.62 9.40 8.15
N LYS A 23 2.34 10.66 7.83
CA LYS A 23 1.17 11.37 8.36
C LYS A 23 -0.09 10.75 7.80
N SER A 24 -1.16 10.81 8.58
CA SER A 24 -2.49 10.47 8.10
C SER A 24 -2.91 11.43 7.00
N VAL A 25 -3.56 10.91 5.96
CA VAL A 25 -3.98 11.68 4.79
C VAL A 25 -5.50 11.69 4.65
N SER A 26 -6.03 12.73 4.02
CA SER A 26 -7.44 12.88 3.68
C SER A 26 -7.75 12.62 2.20
N ALA A 27 -6.73 12.40 1.38
CA ALA A 27 -6.88 12.00 -0.02
C ALA A 27 -5.64 11.24 -0.49
N LEU A 28 -5.82 10.44 -1.54
CA LEU A 28 -4.74 9.78 -2.28
C LEU A 28 -5.00 9.93 -3.77
N ALA A 29 -3.93 10.12 -4.54
CA ALA A 29 -3.94 10.12 -5.99
C ALA A 29 -2.61 9.56 -6.47
N GLU A 30 -2.56 8.24 -6.66
CA GLU A 30 -1.37 7.51 -7.11
C GLU A 30 -1.63 6.91 -8.49
N ASN A 31 -0.90 7.38 -9.48
CA ASN A 31 -0.79 6.77 -10.81
C ASN A 31 0.51 5.95 -10.96
N PHE A 32 1.23 5.77 -9.84
CA PHE A 32 2.47 4.99 -9.71
C PHE A 32 3.61 5.32 -10.70
N ASP A 33 3.50 6.39 -11.51
CA ASP A 33 4.46 6.78 -12.54
C ASP A 33 5.88 7.03 -11.99
N THR A 34 5.95 7.48 -10.73
CA THR A 34 7.20 7.87 -10.07
C THR A 34 7.77 6.78 -9.16
N TRP A 35 7.05 5.68 -8.99
CA TRP A 35 7.45 4.61 -8.08
C TRP A 35 8.47 3.70 -8.75
N LYS A 36 9.71 3.72 -8.24
CA LYS A 36 10.75 2.73 -8.59
C LYS A 36 10.69 1.49 -7.69
N ASP A 37 10.23 1.71 -6.47
CA ASP A 37 9.95 0.71 -5.45
C ASP A 37 8.60 1.07 -4.81
N ILE A 38 8.04 0.16 -4.00
CA ILE A 38 6.87 0.48 -3.18
C ILE A 38 7.21 1.68 -2.29
N ASN A 39 6.40 2.73 -2.38
CA ASN A 39 6.60 3.95 -1.62
C ASN A 39 6.66 3.64 -0.11
N LYS A 40 7.60 4.25 0.61
CA LYS A 40 7.86 4.01 2.04
C LYS A 40 6.64 4.17 2.98
N CYS A 41 5.61 4.89 2.56
CA CYS A 41 4.38 5.06 3.33
C CYS A 41 3.29 4.06 3.01
N TRP A 42 3.51 3.21 2.01
CA TRP A 42 2.69 2.08 1.67
C TRP A 42 3.32 0.80 2.21
N THR A 43 2.50 -0.22 2.39
CA THR A 43 2.97 -1.55 2.81
C THR A 43 2.53 -2.57 1.78
N ALA A 44 3.49 -3.34 1.29
CA ALA A 44 3.26 -4.48 0.43
C ALA A 44 3.53 -5.77 1.21
N ASN A 45 2.59 -6.70 1.17
CA ASN A 45 2.74 -8.04 1.72
C ASN A 45 2.41 -9.05 0.61
N SER A 46 3.42 -9.71 0.06
CA SER A 46 3.26 -10.63 -1.06
C SER A 46 3.36 -12.11 -0.68
N GLY A 47 3.67 -12.42 0.59
CA GLY A 47 3.93 -13.80 1.02
C GLY A 47 5.04 -14.43 0.18
N LYS A 48 4.74 -15.56 -0.46
CA LYS A 48 5.66 -16.27 -1.38
C LYS A 48 5.59 -15.79 -2.83
N ALA A 49 4.61 -14.95 -3.16
CA ALA A 49 4.45 -14.33 -4.47
C ALA A 49 5.24 -13.01 -4.54
N MET A 50 5.11 -12.26 -5.64
CA MET A 50 5.72 -10.93 -5.79
C MET A 50 4.66 -9.83 -5.83
N LEU A 51 4.96 -8.73 -5.16
CA LEU A 51 4.22 -7.47 -5.26
C LEU A 51 5.22 -6.33 -5.36
N TYR A 52 5.18 -5.60 -6.48
CA TYR A 52 6.20 -4.59 -6.79
C TYR A 52 5.63 -3.48 -7.69
N ALA A 53 6.33 -2.35 -7.73
CA ALA A 53 6.06 -1.28 -8.69
C ALA A 53 6.95 -1.49 -9.93
N SER A 54 6.37 -1.42 -11.12
CA SER A 54 7.09 -1.43 -12.41
C SER A 54 6.19 -0.83 -13.47
N ASP A 55 6.74 -0.33 -14.57
CA ASP A 55 5.97 0.07 -15.77
C ASP A 55 4.74 0.94 -15.46
N LYS A 56 4.93 1.89 -14.52
CA LYS A 56 3.92 2.87 -14.08
C LYS A 56 2.67 2.24 -13.46
N ARG A 57 2.82 1.07 -12.82
CA ARG A 57 1.72 0.35 -12.18
C ARG A 57 2.23 -0.47 -11.00
N ILE A 58 1.32 -0.94 -10.17
CA ILE A 58 1.61 -2.00 -9.19
C ILE A 58 1.29 -3.35 -9.82
N ILE A 59 2.22 -4.28 -9.71
CA ILE A 59 2.12 -5.64 -10.24
C ILE A 59 2.03 -6.62 -9.08
N PHE A 60 0.96 -7.41 -9.07
CA PHE A 60 0.78 -8.59 -8.24
C PHE A 60 1.06 -9.81 -9.11
N TYR A 61 2.06 -10.61 -8.76
CA TYR A 61 2.52 -11.70 -9.62
C TYR A 61 2.71 -12.98 -8.83
N SER A 62 2.00 -14.04 -9.22
CA SER A 62 1.97 -15.29 -8.46
C SER A 62 3.30 -16.04 -8.50
N MET A 63 4.16 -15.81 -9.50
CA MET A 63 5.31 -16.68 -9.78
C MET A 63 4.88 -18.15 -9.80
N TYR A 64 5.39 -18.96 -8.87
CA TYR A 64 5.06 -20.36 -8.66
C TYR A 64 4.14 -20.60 -7.45
N SER A 65 3.58 -19.55 -6.85
CA SER A 65 2.76 -19.58 -5.63
C SER A 65 1.33 -19.06 -5.89
N PRO A 66 0.52 -19.78 -6.69
CA PRO A 66 -0.91 -19.47 -6.79
C PRO A 66 -1.60 -19.68 -5.43
N GLY A 67 -2.70 -18.98 -5.21
CA GLY A 67 -3.46 -19.03 -3.96
C GLY A 67 -2.87 -18.17 -2.84
N GLU A 68 -1.74 -17.51 -3.07
CA GLU A 68 -1.15 -16.59 -2.09
C GLU A 68 -1.96 -15.28 -2.03
N ASN A 69 -2.33 -14.87 -0.83
CA ASN A 69 -2.98 -13.58 -0.63
C ASN A 69 -1.93 -12.48 -0.64
N MET A 70 -2.06 -11.55 -1.59
CA MET A 70 -1.18 -10.39 -1.68
C MET A 70 -1.93 -9.13 -1.29
N TYR A 71 -1.26 -8.24 -0.55
CA TYR A 71 -1.87 -7.06 0.06
C TYR A 71 -1.07 -5.81 -0.27
N LEU A 72 -1.74 -4.79 -0.79
CA LEU A 72 -1.21 -3.44 -0.89
C LEU A 72 -2.01 -2.55 0.05
N VAL A 73 -1.33 -1.93 1.01
CA VAL A 73 -1.93 -1.15 2.08
C VAL A 73 -1.48 0.30 2.00
N THR A 74 -2.44 1.21 2.09
CA THR A 74 -2.24 2.65 2.01
C THR A 74 -1.52 3.19 3.25
N PRO A 75 -1.02 4.44 3.22
CA PRO A 75 -0.81 5.22 4.43
C PRO A 75 -2.12 5.32 5.24
N LYS A 76 -2.01 5.78 6.48
CA LYS A 76 -3.19 5.90 7.32
C LYS A 76 -4.13 7.00 6.80
N ILE A 77 -5.43 6.74 6.84
CA ILE A 77 -6.50 7.61 6.35
C ILE A 77 -7.27 8.17 7.53
N VAL A 78 -7.58 9.46 7.50
CA VAL A 78 -8.41 10.11 8.51
C VAL A 78 -9.88 9.65 8.42
N PRO A 79 -10.71 9.86 9.47
CA PRO A 79 -12.13 9.55 9.40
C PRO A 79 -12.85 10.36 8.32
N GLY A 80 -13.82 9.73 7.65
CA GLY A 80 -14.59 10.36 6.59
C GLY A 80 -15.31 9.36 5.69
N THR A 81 -16.09 9.88 4.75
CA THR A 81 -16.67 9.11 3.65
C THR A 81 -15.93 9.45 2.37
N TYR A 82 -15.55 8.43 1.61
CA TYR A 82 -14.68 8.56 0.45
C TYR A 82 -15.26 7.85 -0.77
N THR A 83 -14.87 8.34 -1.94
CA THR A 83 -14.89 7.59 -3.19
C THR A 83 -13.49 7.04 -3.41
N LEU A 84 -13.35 5.71 -3.32
CA LEU A 84 -12.17 4.98 -3.75
C LEU A 84 -12.36 4.54 -5.20
N SER A 85 -11.42 4.85 -6.07
CA SER A 85 -11.40 4.36 -7.44
C SER A 85 -10.02 3.85 -7.83
N LEU A 86 -9.97 2.83 -8.66
CA LEU A 86 -8.72 2.23 -9.16
C LEU A 86 -8.98 1.56 -10.51
N ASP A 87 -7.96 1.52 -11.35
CA ASP A 87 -7.95 0.72 -12.57
C ASP A 87 -7.26 -0.61 -12.26
N ILE A 88 -7.91 -1.73 -12.59
CA ILE A 88 -7.38 -3.06 -12.31
C ILE A 88 -7.69 -4.04 -13.43
N SER A 89 -6.66 -4.77 -13.85
CA SER A 89 -6.72 -5.77 -14.92
C SER A 89 -5.85 -6.98 -14.59
N ASP A 90 -6.02 -8.06 -15.33
CA ASP A 90 -5.18 -9.26 -15.23
C ASP A 90 -4.76 -9.75 -16.62
N ASN A 91 -3.82 -10.69 -16.65
CA ASN A 91 -3.37 -11.35 -17.88
C ASN A 91 -4.16 -12.63 -18.20
N GLY A 92 -5.37 -12.78 -17.66
CA GLY A 92 -6.24 -13.95 -17.82
C GLY A 92 -6.29 -14.85 -16.58
N GLY A 93 -7.15 -15.87 -16.64
CA GLY A 93 -7.42 -16.79 -15.53
C GLY A 93 -8.45 -16.26 -14.53
N GLU A 94 -8.51 -16.88 -13.34
CA GLU A 94 -9.38 -16.43 -12.25
C GLU A 94 -8.58 -15.64 -11.22
N THR A 95 -8.92 -14.37 -11.05
CA THR A 95 -8.34 -13.47 -10.06
C THR A 95 -9.45 -12.78 -9.28
N THR A 96 -9.15 -12.36 -8.04
CA THR A 96 -10.11 -11.60 -7.24
C THR A 96 -9.49 -10.38 -6.57
N LEU A 97 -10.31 -9.35 -6.40
CA LEU A 97 -10.04 -8.13 -5.65
C LEU A 97 -10.98 -8.05 -4.45
N GLU A 98 -10.42 -7.82 -3.27
CA GLU A 98 -11.12 -7.48 -2.04
C GLU A 98 -10.59 -6.14 -1.51
N VAL A 99 -11.48 -5.28 -0.99
CA VAL A 99 -11.09 -4.02 -0.32
C VAL A 99 -11.29 -4.18 1.18
N PHE A 100 -10.29 -3.79 1.97
CA PHE A 100 -10.32 -3.91 3.42
C PHE A 100 -9.82 -2.63 4.12
N SER A 101 -10.12 -2.55 5.41
CA SER A 101 -9.46 -1.64 6.34
C SER A 101 -8.53 -2.41 7.27
N ALA A 102 -7.46 -1.76 7.74
CA ALA A 102 -6.50 -2.38 8.64
C ALA A 102 -6.08 -1.42 9.76
N ALA A 103 -6.10 -1.92 11.00
CA ALA A 103 -5.56 -1.18 12.14
C ALA A 103 -4.02 -1.17 12.13
N SER A 104 -3.40 -2.21 11.56
CA SER A 104 -1.96 -2.31 11.36
C SER A 104 -1.66 -2.82 9.94
N PRO A 105 -0.85 -2.11 9.14
CA PRO A 105 -0.67 -2.45 7.74
C PRO A 105 0.15 -3.74 7.51
N SER A 106 0.89 -4.19 8.53
CA SER A 106 1.72 -5.40 8.47
C SER A 106 1.09 -6.61 9.17
N ASP A 107 -0.08 -6.48 9.80
CA ASP A 107 -0.76 -7.55 10.51
C ASP A 107 -2.10 -7.89 9.85
N ALA A 108 -2.11 -9.00 9.11
CA ALA A 108 -3.28 -9.48 8.40
C ALA A 108 -4.47 -9.84 9.32
N LYS A 109 -4.22 -10.12 10.61
CA LYS A 109 -5.30 -10.36 11.59
C LYS A 109 -6.10 -9.09 11.89
N SER A 110 -5.52 -7.92 11.60
CA SER A 110 -6.18 -6.63 11.79
C SER A 110 -7.06 -6.22 10.60
N PHE A 111 -7.09 -7.03 9.53
CA PHE A 111 -7.78 -6.69 8.29
C PHE A 111 -9.28 -6.99 8.41
N VAL A 112 -10.10 -6.01 8.04
CA VAL A 112 -11.55 -6.10 8.06
C VAL A 112 -12.09 -5.75 6.68
N THR A 113 -12.75 -6.70 6.03
CA THR A 113 -13.35 -6.55 4.71
C THR A 113 -14.36 -5.40 4.68
N ILE A 114 -14.20 -4.51 3.69
CA ILE A 114 -15.17 -3.44 3.36
C ILE A 114 -15.96 -3.82 2.12
N ALA A 115 -15.29 -4.29 1.07
CA ALA A 115 -15.92 -4.81 -0.14
C ALA A 115 -15.50 -6.27 -0.32
N LYS A 116 -16.49 -7.16 -0.45
CA LYS A 116 -16.27 -8.60 -0.62
C LYS A 116 -15.42 -8.88 -1.87
N PRO A 117 -14.67 -10.01 -1.89
CA PRO A 117 -13.96 -10.44 -3.07
C PRO A 117 -14.85 -10.45 -4.31
N SER A 118 -14.34 -9.88 -5.40
CA SER A 118 -15.01 -9.86 -6.70
C SER A 118 -14.00 -10.15 -7.80
N LYS A 119 -14.47 -10.74 -8.91
CA LYS A 119 -13.61 -11.04 -10.05
C LYS A 119 -13.07 -9.76 -10.69
N ILE A 120 -11.79 -9.77 -11.08
CA ILE A 120 -11.20 -8.68 -11.86
C ILE A 120 -11.62 -8.87 -13.33
N THR A 121 -12.09 -7.79 -13.94
CA THR A 121 -12.67 -7.80 -15.30
C THR A 121 -11.96 -6.87 -16.27
N GLY A 122 -10.88 -6.20 -15.85
CA GLY A 122 -10.16 -5.21 -16.66
C GLY A 122 -10.80 -3.81 -16.65
N GLU A 123 -11.81 -3.58 -15.82
CA GLU A 123 -12.53 -2.31 -15.73
C GLU A 123 -12.15 -1.53 -14.49
N LYS A 124 -12.32 -0.20 -14.56
CA LYS A 124 -12.25 0.70 -13.41
C LYS A 124 -13.23 0.26 -12.32
N LYS A 125 -12.74 0.12 -11.10
CA LYS A 125 -13.56 -0.16 -9.90
C LYS A 125 -13.74 1.10 -9.10
N THR A 126 -14.96 1.29 -8.56
CA THR A 126 -15.30 2.42 -7.70
C THR A 126 -16.08 1.92 -6.48
N PHE A 127 -15.70 2.40 -5.30
CA PHE A 127 -16.30 2.03 -4.02
C PHE A 127 -16.62 3.28 -3.21
N THR A 128 -17.73 3.24 -2.47
CA THR A 128 -18.00 4.22 -1.40
C THR A 128 -17.52 3.62 -0.08
N ILE A 129 -16.57 4.27 0.57
CA ILE A 129 -15.91 3.77 1.78
C ILE A 129 -16.20 4.73 2.93
N SER A 130 -16.65 4.23 4.08
CA SER A 130 -16.81 5.02 5.29
C SER A 130 -15.82 4.58 6.36
N VAL A 131 -14.96 5.50 6.76
CA VAL A 131 -13.92 5.33 7.76
C VAL A 131 -14.34 6.01 9.06
N LYS A 132 -14.57 5.25 10.13
CA LYS A 132 -15.07 5.78 11.42
C LYS A 132 -13.98 6.31 12.34
N LYS A 133 -12.77 5.77 12.21
CA LYS A 133 -11.57 6.15 12.97
C LYS A 133 -10.37 6.05 12.04
N GLU A 134 -9.29 6.70 12.43
CA GLU A 134 -8.04 6.64 11.67
C GLU A 134 -7.63 5.18 11.41
N THR A 135 -7.47 4.80 10.15
CA THR A 135 -7.21 3.41 9.73
C THR A 135 -6.45 3.39 8.42
N HIS A 136 -5.80 2.27 8.11
CA HIS A 136 -5.33 2.03 6.75
C HIS A 136 -6.48 1.47 5.90
N LEU A 137 -6.45 1.75 4.61
CA LEU A 137 -7.20 1.02 3.60
C LEU A 137 -6.25 0.12 2.84
N GLY A 138 -6.77 -0.92 2.21
CA GLY A 138 -5.94 -1.79 1.40
C GLY A 138 -6.76 -2.57 0.40
N ILE A 139 -6.04 -3.13 -0.56
CA ILE A 139 -6.57 -4.11 -1.50
C ILE A 139 -5.87 -5.43 -1.28
N LYS A 140 -6.65 -6.49 -1.32
CA LYS A 140 -6.18 -7.87 -1.30
C LYS A 140 -6.47 -8.46 -2.67
N VAL A 141 -5.43 -9.02 -3.27
CA VAL A 141 -5.50 -9.65 -4.58
C VAL A 141 -5.13 -11.11 -4.42
N LEU A 142 -5.94 -11.98 -5.03
CA LEU A 142 -5.69 -13.41 -5.09
C LEU A 142 -5.60 -13.85 -6.56
N LEU A 143 -4.52 -14.55 -6.88
CA LEU A 143 -4.23 -15.14 -8.19
C LEU A 143 -4.23 -16.66 -8.04
N ASN A 144 -4.93 -17.38 -8.92
CA ASN A 144 -5.12 -18.83 -8.79
C ASN A 144 -4.25 -19.66 -9.74
N ILE A 145 -3.44 -19.03 -10.60
CA ILE A 145 -2.61 -19.73 -11.60
C ILE A 145 -1.14 -19.30 -11.46
N VAL A 146 -0.23 -20.20 -11.81
CA VAL A 146 1.22 -19.95 -11.94
C VAL A 146 1.49 -18.94 -13.07
N HIS A 147 2.44 -18.02 -12.86
CA HIS A 147 2.80 -16.94 -13.79
C HIS A 147 1.62 -16.03 -14.20
N GLN A 148 0.62 -15.91 -13.32
CA GLN A 148 -0.48 -14.97 -13.47
C GLN A 148 -0.07 -13.61 -12.91
N ALA A 149 -0.61 -12.53 -13.49
CA ALA A 149 -0.35 -11.17 -13.09
C ALA A 149 -1.65 -10.37 -12.98
N VAL A 150 -1.75 -9.53 -11.96
CA VAL A 150 -2.74 -8.46 -11.83
C VAL A 150 -2.00 -7.13 -11.84
N TYR A 151 -2.55 -6.17 -12.58
CA TYR A 151 -2.02 -4.83 -12.75
C TYR A 151 -2.98 -3.82 -12.14
N LEU A 152 -2.45 -2.95 -11.29
CA LEU A 152 -3.19 -1.88 -10.61
C LEU A 152 -2.60 -0.52 -11.00
N ASP A 153 -3.46 0.41 -11.37
CA ASP A 153 -3.10 1.79 -11.64
C ASP A 153 -4.21 2.77 -11.19
N ASN A 154 -3.91 4.08 -11.22
CA ASN A 154 -4.83 5.19 -10.95
C ASN A 154 -5.61 5.03 -9.63
N PHE A 155 -4.91 4.63 -8.57
CA PHE A 155 -5.49 4.52 -7.24
C PHE A 155 -5.78 5.91 -6.68
N SER A 156 -7.06 6.22 -6.51
CA SER A 156 -7.50 7.50 -5.98
C SER A 156 -8.51 7.32 -4.86
N LEU A 157 -8.31 8.06 -3.78
CA LEU A 157 -9.21 8.16 -2.65
C LEU A 157 -9.56 9.63 -2.46
N ASN A 158 -10.80 10.00 -2.73
CA ASN A 158 -11.27 11.39 -2.61
C ASN A 158 -12.40 11.48 -1.58
N PRO A 159 -12.40 12.47 -0.68
CA PRO A 159 -13.53 12.74 0.20
C PRO A 159 -14.82 12.95 -0.61
N LYS A 160 -15.92 12.34 -0.17
CA LYS A 160 -17.25 12.74 -0.63
C LYS A 160 -17.63 14.04 0.07
N LYS A 161 -18.08 15.01 -0.72
CA LYS A 161 -18.68 16.26 -0.23
C LYS A 161 -20.04 15.99 0.40
#